data_AF-A0A2V6JJN5-F1
#
_entry.id   AF-A0A2V6JJN5-F1
#
_cell.length_a   1.000
_cell.length_b   1.000
_cell.length_c   1.000
_cell.angle_alpha   90.00
_cell.angle_beta   90.00
_cell.angle_gamma   90.00
#
_symmetry.space_group_name_H-M   'P 1'
#
loop_
_entity.id
_entity.type
_entity.pdbx_description
1 polymer ?
#
loop_
_entity_poly.entity_id
_entity_poly.type
_entity_poly.pdbx_seq_one_letter_code
_entity_poly.pdbx_strand_id
1 'polypeptide(L)' 'DMVEFTTHEMPRWYPISISGYHIGEAGSTPVQQAAYTLSNGFAYVEMFAGRGIPVDQFGPRLSFFL' A
#
# COMPACT_ATOMS: atom_id res chain seq x y z
N ASP A 1 -1.55 -5.78 13.97
CA ASP A 1 -0.76 -5.91 12.72
C ASP A 1 0.28 -4.78 12.66
N MET A 2 1.32 -4.88 11.83
CA MET A 2 2.35 -3.85 11.65
C MET A 2 1.76 -2.52 11.17
N VAL A 3 0.92 -2.53 10.12
CA VAL A 3 0.28 -1.29 9.61
C VAL A 3 -0.60 -0.66 10.68
N GLU A 4 -1.49 -1.45 11.28
CA GLU A 4 -2.39 -1.05 12.36
C GLU A 4 -1.64 -0.47 13.57
N PHE A 5 -0.57 -1.15 14.02
CA PHE A 5 0.27 -0.67 15.11
C PHE A 5 0.89 0.68 14.77
N THR A 6 1.47 0.83 13.58
CA THR A 6 2.09 2.10 13.18
C THR A 6 1.07 3.22 12.99
N THR A 7 -0.15 2.92 12.57
CA THR A 7 -1.24 3.89 12.48
C THR A 7 -1.58 4.50 13.85
N HIS A 8 -1.57 3.70 14.92
CA HIS A 8 -1.90 4.17 16.28
C HIS A 8 -0.68 4.74 17.02
N GLU A 9 0.44 4.03 16.99
CA GLU A 9 1.59 4.30 17.87
C GLU A 9 2.68 5.13 17.19
N MET A 10 2.72 5.16 15.85
CA MET A 10 3.77 5.81 15.07
C MET A 10 3.20 6.72 13.97
N PRO A 11 2.46 7.79 14.31
CA PRO A 11 1.71 8.63 13.35
C PRO A 11 2.58 9.50 12.42
N ARG A 12 3.89 9.25 12.34
CA ARG A 12 4.80 9.85 11.35
C ARG A 12 5.50 8.80 10.48
N TRP A 13 5.20 7.53 10.70
CA TRP A 13 5.76 6.41 9.96
C TRP A 13 4.88 6.03 8.78
N TYR A 14 5.51 5.59 7.69
CA TYR A 14 4.85 5.03 6.51
C TYR A 14 5.19 3.54 6.46
N PRO A 15 4.29 2.65 6.93
CA PRO A 15 4.61 1.24 7.13
C PRO A 15 4.80 0.45 5.84
N ILE A 16 4.24 0.91 4.72
CA ILE A 16 4.27 0.21 3.43
C ILE A 16 4.63 1.18 2.33
N SER A 17 5.56 0.75 1.47
CA SER A 17 5.81 1.32 0.15
C SER A 17 5.32 0.32 -0.91
N ILE A 18 4.12 0.57 -1.44
CA ILE A 18 3.50 -0.27 -2.46
C ILE A 18 4.29 -0.08 -3.75
N SER A 19 5.08 -1.10 -4.10
CA SER A 19 6.20 -0.94 -5.01
C SER A 19 5.91 -1.48 -6.40
N GLY A 20 5.89 -0.58 -7.38
CA GLY A 20 5.96 -0.89 -8.80
C GLY A 20 7.38 -1.01 -9.34
N TYR A 21 8.38 -0.41 -8.68
CA TYR A 21 9.77 -0.44 -9.15
C TYR A 21 10.24 -1.83 -9.57
N HIS A 22 10.11 -2.83 -8.70
CA HIS A 22 10.51 -4.22 -8.99
C HIS A 22 9.72 -4.85 -10.14
N ILE A 23 8.46 -4.43 -10.34
CA ILE A 23 7.59 -4.90 -11.44
C ILE A 23 8.09 -4.29 -12.76
N GLY A 24 8.48 -3.01 -12.74
CA GLY A 24 9.13 -2.32 -13.85
C GLY A 24 10.46 -2.98 -14.23
N GLU A 25 11.35 -3.15 -13.25
CA GLU A 25 12.68 -3.77 -13.45
C GLU A 25 12.60 -5.23 -13.95
N ALA A 26 11.51 -5.93 -13.64
CA ALA A 26 11.24 -7.27 -14.17
C ALA A 26 10.78 -7.28 -15.64
N GLY A 27 10.65 -6.12 -16.29
CA GLY A 27 10.34 -5.99 -17.72
C GLY A 27 8.87 -5.66 -18.04
N SER A 28 8.09 -5.19 -17.06
CA SER A 28 6.73 -4.74 -17.33
C SER A 28 6.70 -3.42 -18.11
N THR A 29 5.66 -3.22 -18.92
CA THR A 29 5.39 -1.90 -19.50
C THR A 29 4.95 -0.92 -18.42
N PRO A 30 5.11 0.42 -18.61
CA PRO A 30 4.67 1.41 -17.62
C PRO A 30 3.18 1.27 -17.22
N VAL A 31 2.32 0.85 -18.16
CA VAL A 31 0.90 0.61 -17.89
C VAL A 31 0.71 -0.62 -16.98
N GLN A 32 1.43 -1.71 -17.24
CA GLN A 32 1.40 -2.90 -16.38
C GLN A 32 1.94 -2.59 -14.99
N GLN A 33 3.07 -1.88 -14.90
CA GLN A 33 3.65 -1.44 -13.63
C GLN A 33 2.63 -0.67 -12.79
N ALA A 34 2.00 0.36 -13.37
CA ALA A 34 0.98 1.15 -12.69
C ALA A 34 -0.23 0.30 -12.28
N ALA A 35 -0.76 -0.51 -13.20
CA ALA A 35 -1.93 -1.35 -12.96
C ALA A 35 -1.70 -2.36 -11.83
N TYR A 36 -0.58 -3.08 -11.84
CA TYR A 36 -0.26 -4.08 -10.83
C TYR A 36 0.05 -3.43 -9.48
N THR A 37 0.73 -2.27 -9.47
CA THR A 37 0.99 -1.52 -8.23
C THR A 37 -0.31 -1.05 -7.58
N LEU A 38 -1.24 -0.49 -8.36
CA LEU A 38 -2.56 -0.07 -7.87
C LEU A 38 -3.39 -1.27 -7.42
N SER A 39 -3.35 -2.38 -8.16
CA SER A 39 -4.02 -3.63 -7.78
C SER A 39 -3.55 -4.14 -6.41
N ASN A 40 -2.24 -4.08 -6.14
CA ASN A 40 -1.70 -4.42 -4.82
C ASN A 40 -2.20 -3.44 -3.74
N GLY A 41 -2.29 -2.14 -4.07
CA GLY A 41 -2.86 -1.13 -3.17
C GLY A 41 -4.31 -1.42 -2.79
N PHE A 42 -5.16 -1.77 -3.76
CA PHE A 42 -6.54 -2.18 -3.49
C PHE A 42 -6.61 -3.42 -2.59
N ALA A 43 -5.80 -4.43 -2.86
CA ALA A 43 -5.74 -5.64 -2.04
C ALA A 43 -5.37 -5.34 -0.58
N TYR A 44 -4.40 -4.46 -0.33
CA TYR A 44 -4.06 -4.03 1.03
C TYR A 44 -5.23 -3.29 1.70
N VAL A 45 -5.88 -2.36 0.99
CA VAL A 45 -7.05 -1.63 1.52
C VAL A 45 -8.18 -2.58 1.87
N GLU A 46 -8.51 -3.53 1.00
CA GLU A 46 -9.54 -4.54 1.21
C GLU A 46 -9.23 -5.43 2.42
N MET A 47 -7.97 -5.82 2.62
CA MET A 47 -7.54 -6.62 3.76
C MET A 47 -7.78 -5.90 5.10
N PHE A 48 -7.47 -4.60 5.19
CA PHE A 48 -7.70 -3.84 6.43
C PHE A 48 -9.18 -3.45 6.61
N ALA A 49 -9.87 -3.09 5.53
CA ALA A 49 -11.30 -2.82 5.56
C ALA A 49 -12.11 -4.06 5.99
N GLY A 50 -11.73 -5.26 5.50
CA GLY A 50 -12.34 -6.53 5.91
C GLY A 50 -12.14 -6.89 7.39
N ARG A 51 -11.19 -6.23 8.06
CA ARG A 51 -10.96 -6.34 9.52
C ARG A 51 -11.70 -5.26 10.32
N GLY A 52 -12.51 -4.42 9.66
CA GLY A 52 -13.26 -3.34 10.29
C GLY A 52 -12.43 -2.10 10.59
N ILE A 53 -11.21 -1.98 10.05
CA ILE A 53 -10.38 -0.79 10.22
C ILE A 53 -10.80 0.26 9.18
N PRO A 54 -11.22 1.46 9.59
CA PRO A 54 -11.62 2.51 8.66
C PRO A 54 -10.46 2.95 7.75
N VAL A 55 -10.73 3.10 6.45
CA VAL A 55 -9.71 3.42 5.43
C VAL A 55 -9.05 4.77 5.69
N ASP A 56 -9.76 5.73 6.25
CA ASP A 56 -9.26 7.05 6.64
C ASP A 56 -8.20 7.00 7.74
N GLN A 57 -8.16 5.93 8.55
CA GLN A 57 -7.16 5.80 9.61
C GLN A 57 -5.79 5.40 9.06
N PHE A 58 -5.73 4.43 8.14
CA PHE A 58 -4.46 3.90 7.62
C PHE A 58 -4.11 4.40 6.21
N GLY A 59 -5.10 4.80 5.40
CA GLY A 59 -4.94 5.23 4.02
C GLY A 59 -3.92 6.36 3.84
N PRO A 60 -3.93 7.43 4.65
CA PRO A 60 -2.91 8.50 4.59
C PRO A 60 -1.47 8.04 4.87
N ARG A 61 -1.27 6.79 5.34
CA ARG A 61 0.03 6.20 5.65
C ARG A 61 0.52 5.21 4.59
N LEU A 62 -0.29 4.92 3.57
CA LEU A 62 0.17 4.14 2.44
C LEU A 62 1.04 5.02 1.55
N SER A 63 2.22 4.52 1.20
CA SER A 63 3.15 5.18 0.28
C SER A 63 3.39 4.31 -0.95
N PHE A 64 3.96 4.88 -2.01
CA PHE A 64 4.22 4.21 -3.27
C PHE A 64 5.67 4.38 -3.70
N PHE A 65 6.18 3.39 -4.42
CA PHE A 65 7.47 3.46 -5.11
C PHE A 65 7.33 2.93 -6.54
N LEU A 66 7.30 3.84 -7.51
CA LEU A 66 7.26 3.53 -8.94
C LEU A 66 8.68 3.54 -9.50
#